data_AF-A0A0N4T7M0-F1
#
_entry.id   AF-A0A0N4T7M0-F1
#
_cell.length_a   1.000
_cell.length_b   1.000
_cell.length_c   1.000
_cell.angle_alpha   90.00
_cell.angle_beta   90.00
_cell.angle_gamma   90.00
#
_symmetry.space_group_name_H-M   'P 1'
#
loop_
_entity.id
_entity.type
_entity.pdbx_description
1 polymer ?
#
loop_
_entity_poly.entity_id
_entity_poly.type
_entity_poly.pdbx_seq_one_letter_code
_entity_poly.pdbx_strand_id
1 'polypeptide(L)' 'MQIYDCFQHLPYAFEQVATVFWHRYPNTAAKHVISEDFIDVTIDGDQIRTKKLILKQTGTFLKAVPRWMSRLTNVRVW' A
#
# COMPACT_ATOMS: atom_id res chain seq x y z
N MET A 1 -4.40 10.08 18.03
CA MET A 1 -4.61 11.29 17.21
C MET A 1 -4.98 10.86 15.81
N GLN A 2 -6.22 11.05 15.40
CA GLN A 2 -6.71 10.73 14.05
C GLN A 2 -6.55 12.00 13.21
N ILE A 3 -5.71 11.94 12.16
CA ILE A 3 -5.31 13.12 11.38
C ILE A 3 -6.24 13.33 10.17
N TYR A 4 -6.94 12.27 9.74
CA TYR A 4 -7.86 12.28 8.62
C TYR A 4 -8.91 11.17 8.78
N ASP A 5 -10.16 11.45 8.36
CA ASP A 5 -11.26 10.50 8.31
C ASP A 5 -12.09 10.73 7.03
N CYS A 6 -12.51 9.68 6.35
CA CYS A 6 -13.26 9.75 5.10
C CYS A 6 -14.14 8.51 4.91
N PHE A 7 -15.38 8.73 4.46
CA PHE A 7 -16.35 7.70 4.16
C PHE A 7 -16.67 7.68 2.67
N GLN A 8 -16.73 6.48 2.06
CA GLN A 8 -17.10 6.30 0.67
C GLN A 8 -18.11 5.16 0.53
N HIS A 9 -19.19 5.42 -0.21
CA HIS A 9 -20.19 4.42 -0.58
C HIS A 9 -19.89 3.86 -1.98
N LEU A 10 -19.85 2.53 -2.11
CA LEU A 10 -19.69 1.82 -3.38
C LEU A 10 -21.00 1.11 -3.73
N PRO A 11 -21.62 1.35 -4.90
CA PRO A 11 -22.90 0.74 -5.28
C PRO A 11 -22.74 -0.70 -5.79
N TYR A 12 -22.06 -1.55 -5.01
CA TYR A 12 -21.77 -2.94 -5.33
C TYR A 12 -21.97 -3.83 -4.10
N ALA A 13 -22.27 -5.11 -4.32
CA ALA A 13 -22.41 -6.07 -3.23
C ALA A 13 -21.06 -6.29 -2.51
N PHE A 14 -21.11 -6.67 -1.23
CA PHE A 14 -19.90 -6.89 -0.42
C PHE A 14 -18.93 -7.87 -1.07
N GLU A 15 -19.41 -9.01 -1.57
CA GLU A 15 -18.58 -10.02 -2.23
C GLU A 15 -17.81 -9.47 -3.43
N GLN A 16 -18.44 -8.58 -4.21
CA GLN A 16 -17.81 -7.96 -5.36
C GLN A 16 -16.70 -7.00 -4.91
N VAL A 17 -16.98 -6.15 -3.91
CA VAL A 17 -16.00 -5.20 -3.36
C VAL A 17 -14.84 -5.93 -2.70
N ALA A 18 -15.11 -6.97 -1.90
CA ALA A 18 -14.09 -7.78 -1.24
C ALA A 18 -13.21 -8.51 -2.26
N THR A 19 -13.79 -9.11 -3.29
CA THR A 19 -13.04 -9.76 -4.37
C THR A 19 -12.12 -8.77 -5.07
N VAL A 20 -12.64 -7.61 -5.46
CA VAL A 20 -11.86 -6.55 -6.11
C VAL A 20 -10.78 -6.01 -5.17
N PHE A 21 -11.04 -5.91 -3.86
CA PHE A 21 -10.04 -5.45 -2.89
C PHE A 21 -8.78 -6.33 -2.90
N TRP A 22 -8.94 -7.64 -3.00
CA TRP A 22 -7.82 -8.59 -3.06
C TRP A 22 -7.03 -8.52 -4.36
N HIS A 23 -7.69 -8.17 -5.47
CA HIS A 23 -7.14 -8.07 -6.82
C HIS A 23 -7.00 -6.63 -7.35
N ARG A 24 -7.00 -5.64 -6.45
CA ARG A 24 -7.08 -4.22 -6.85
C ARG A 24 -5.85 -3.73 -7.63
N TYR A 25 -4.74 -4.46 -7.59
CA TYR A 25 -3.54 -4.15 -8.34
C TYR A 25 -3.26 -5.27 -9.36
N PRO A 26 -2.74 -4.93 -10.55
CA PRO A 26 -2.45 -3.56 -11.02
C PRO A 26 -3.71 -2.80 -11.45
N ASN A 27 -3.71 -1.46 -11.34
CA ASN A 27 -4.77 -0.60 -11.88
C ASN A 27 -4.23 0.73 -12.43
N THR A 28 -5.05 1.44 -13.21
CA THR A 28 -4.66 2.68 -13.91
C THR A 28 -4.43 3.88 -12.99
N ALA A 29 -5.06 3.91 -11.81
CA ALA A 29 -4.93 4.99 -10.84
C ALA A 29 -3.69 4.83 -9.94
N ALA A 30 -3.28 3.59 -9.66
CA ALA A 30 -2.22 3.23 -8.72
C ALA A 30 -0.95 2.73 -9.43
N LYS A 31 -0.50 3.45 -10.46
CA LYS A 31 0.72 3.13 -11.23
C LYS A 31 2.01 3.09 -10.39
N HIS A 32 1.99 3.72 -9.22
CA HIS A 32 3.11 3.75 -8.30
C HIS A 32 3.27 2.43 -7.52
N VAL A 33 2.37 1.45 -7.66
CA VAL A 33 2.55 0.12 -7.06
C VAL A 33 3.32 -0.75 -8.05
N ILE A 34 4.48 -1.26 -7.65
CA ILE A 34 5.35 -2.10 -8.48
C ILE A 34 5.05 -3.57 -8.24
N SER A 35 5.00 -3.99 -6.97
CA SER A 35 4.72 -5.37 -6.59
C SER A 35 3.81 -5.46 -5.38
N GLU A 36 3.05 -6.55 -5.29
CA GLU A 36 2.28 -6.95 -4.14
C GLU A 36 2.53 -8.43 -3.89
N ASP A 37 2.92 -8.76 -2.65
CA ASP A 37 3.23 -10.13 -2.24
C ASP A 37 2.47 -10.47 -0.95
N PHE A 38 1.98 -11.70 -0.86
CA PHE A 38 1.39 -12.24 0.37
C PHE A 38 2.50 -12.83 1.23
N ILE A 39 2.70 -12.29 2.44
CA ILE A 39 3.67 -12.82 3.40
C ILE A 39 3.03 -13.94 4.22
N ASP A 40 1.79 -13.71 4.65
CA ASP A 40 1.11 -14.57 5.61
C ASP A 40 -0.40 -14.51 5.38
N VAL A 41 -1.05 -15.68 5.38
CA VAL A 41 -2.49 -15.83 5.25
C VAL A 41 -2.92 -16.88 6.25
N THR A 42 -3.72 -16.47 7.22
CA THR A 42 -4.26 -17.34 8.26
C THR A 42 -5.77 -17.20 8.33
N ILE A 43 -6.43 -18.32 8.62
CA ILE A 43 -7.86 -18.36 8.89
C ILE A 43 -7.99 -18.56 10.40
N ASP A 44 -8.64 -17.60 11.06
CA ASP A 44 -8.86 -17.57 12.49
C ASP A 44 -10.37 -17.52 12.74
N GLY A 45 -10.97 -18.70 12.94
CA GLY A 45 -12.42 -18.87 12.98
C GLY A 45 -13.08 -18.41 11.68
N ASP A 46 -13.94 -17.40 11.79
CA ASP A 46 -14.68 -16.81 10.66
C ASP A 46 -13.93 -15.62 10.01
N GLN A 47 -12.65 -15.42 10.34
CA GLN A 47 -11.86 -14.28 9.85
C GLN A 47 -10.65 -14.72 9.03
N ILE A 48 -10.43 -14.04 7.90
CA ILE A 48 -9.21 -14.17 7.11
C ILE A 48 -8.26 -13.04 7.51
N ARG A 49 -7.11 -13.42 8.10
CA ARG A 49 -6.04 -12.48 8.47
C ARG A 49 -4.94 -12.57 7.43
N THR A 50 -4.62 -11.44 6.81
CA THR A 50 -3.62 -11.38 5.73
C THR A 50 -2.59 -10.31 5.99
N LYS A 51 -1.31 -10.66 5.83
CA LYS A 51 -0.20 -9.71 5.76
C LYS A 51 0.26 -9.63 4.31
N LYS A 52 0.09 -8.46 3.69
CA LYS A 52 0.61 -8.17 2.35
C LYS A 52 1.77 -7.18 2.41
N LEU A 53 2.81 -7.44 1.65
CA LEU A 53 3.88 -6.49 1.36
C LEU A 53 3.57 -5.80 0.02
N ILE A 54 3.53 -4.46 0.02
CA ILE A 54 3.29 -3.69 -1.20
C ILE A 54 4.50 -2.82 -1.45
N LEU A 55 5.21 -3.08 -2.55
CA LEU A 55 6.33 -2.27 -2.97
C LEU A 55 5.83 -1.16 -3.89
N LYS A 56 6.15 0.08 -3.53
CA LYS A 56 5.74 1.27 -4.29
C LYS A 56 6.95 1.95 -4.92
N GLN A 57 6.82 2.35 -6.17
CA GLN A 57 7.75 3.23 -6.87
C GLN A 57 7.65 4.63 -6.26
N THR A 58 8.28 4.80 -5.11
CA THR A 58 8.62 6.12 -4.62
C THR A 58 9.74 6.60 -5.52
N GLY A 59 9.48 7.60 -6.37
CA GLY A 59 10.43 8.03 -7.40
C GLY A 59 11.76 8.44 -6.78
N THR A 60 12.73 7.52 -6.72
CA THR A 60 13.99 7.65 -5.99
C THR A 60 13.77 8.02 -4.51
N PHE A 61 14.39 7.30 -3.57
CA PHE A 61 14.47 7.74 -2.17
C PHE A 61 14.91 9.23 -2.04
N LEU A 62 15.57 9.76 -3.06
CA LEU A 62 16.00 11.15 -3.21
C LEU A 62 14.93 12.18 -3.66
N LYS A 63 13.81 11.82 -4.32
CA LYS A 63 12.78 12.82 -4.72
C LYS A 63 11.58 12.90 -3.77
N ALA A 64 11.36 11.87 -2.95
CA ALA A 64 10.35 11.86 -1.89
C ALA A 64 10.85 12.50 -0.59
N VAL A 65 12.17 12.65 -0.45
CA VAL A 65 12.79 13.40 0.63
C VAL A 65 12.64 14.89 0.31
N PRO A 66 11.96 15.67 1.16
CA PRO A 66 11.91 17.11 0.99
C PRO A 66 13.32 17.67 0.79
N ARG A 67 13.50 18.65 -0.10
CA ARG A 67 14.84 19.16 -0.46
C ARG A 67 15.70 19.52 0.77
N TRP A 68 15.09 19.95 1.88
CA TRP A 68 15.79 20.27 3.13
C TRP A 68 16.42 19.06 3.84
N MET A 69 15.94 17.85 3.57
CA MET A 69 16.38 16.59 4.19
C MET A 69 17.40 15.82 3.32
N SER A 70 17.66 16.29 2.10
CA SER A 70 18.71 15.76 1.20
C SER A 70 20.12 15.75 1.81
N ARG A 71 20.36 16.56 2.85
CA ARG A 71 21.62 16.59 3.60
C ARG A 71 21.88 15.35 4.45
N LEU A 72 20.85 14.57 4.80
CA LEU A 72 20.95 13.40 5.67
C LEU A 72 21.23 12.09 4.92
N THR A 73 21.10 12.07 3.59
CA THR A 73 21.31 10.86 2.78
C THR A 73 22.78 10.61 2.42
N ASN A 74 23.73 11.37 2.99
CA ASN A 74 25.17 11.16 2.81
C ASN A 74 25.71 10.14 3.84
N VAL A 75 25.01 9.02 3.99
CA VAL A 75 25.52 7.89 4.78
C VAL A 75 26.41 7.07 3.85
N ARG A 76 27.72 7.28 3.99
CA ARG A 76 28.75 6.50 3.31
C ARG A 76 28.81 5.14 4.01
N VAL A 77 28.32 4.09 3.35
CA VAL A 77 28.56 2.71 3.79
C VAL A 77 29.98 2.36 3.36
N TRP A 78 30.83 2.06 4.34
CA TRP A 78 32.18 1.57 4.15
C TRP A 78 32.17 0.10 3.73
#